data_AF-A0A355AUJ1-F1
#
_entry.id   AF-A0A355AUJ1-F1
#
_cell.length_a   1.000
_cell.length_b   1.000
_cell.length_c   1.000
_cell.angle_alpha   90.00
_cell.angle_beta   90.00
_cell.angle_gamma   90.00
#
_symmetry.space_group_name_H-M   'P 1'
#
loop_
_entity.id
_entity.type
_entity.pdbx_description
1 polymer ?
#
loop_
_entity_poly.entity_id
_entity_poly.type
_entity_poly.pdbx_seq_one_letter_code
_entity_poly.pdbx_strand_id
1 'polypeptide(L)' 'VLVEQWGLADHSYNVLVFGPSGNLLFNKSGALSAADVENLTAMVWSAISN' A
#
# COMPACT_ATOMS: atom_id res chain seq x y z
N VAL A 1 -18.48 18.05 -1.09
CA VAL A 1 -18.90 17.07 -0.07
C VAL A 1 -18.06 17.32 1.18
N LEU A 2 -18.60 17.08 2.38
CA LEU A 2 -18.14 17.49 3.71
C LEU A 2 -16.71 17.04 4.16
N VAL A 3 -15.92 16.39 3.29
CA VAL A 3 -14.71 15.64 3.70
C VAL A 3 -13.44 16.50 3.75
N GLU A 4 -13.27 17.48 2.84
CA GLU A 4 -12.09 18.38 2.83
C GLU A 4 -11.93 19.21 4.12
N GLN A 5 -13.04 19.60 4.77
CA GLN A 5 -13.02 20.40 5.99
C GLN A 5 -12.55 19.64 7.23
N TRP A 6 -12.46 18.31 7.15
CA TRP A 6 -12.01 17.47 8.26
C TRP A 6 -10.48 17.30 8.29
N GLY A 7 -9.76 17.89 7.31
CA GLY A 7 -8.31 17.74 7.19
C GLY A 7 -7.87 16.30 6.93
N LEU A 8 -8.81 15.43 6.53
CA LEU A 8 -8.51 14.05 6.16
C LEU A 8 -7.92 14.06 4.76
N ALA A 9 -6.75 13.45 4.61
CA ALA A 9 -6.15 13.28 3.31
C ALA A 9 -7.01 12.30 2.49
N ASP A 10 -7.85 12.85 1.63
CA ASP A 10 -8.82 12.10 0.82
C ASP A 10 -8.15 11.08 -0.12
N HIS A 11 -6.83 11.16 -0.28
CA HIS A 11 -6.00 10.29 -1.13
C HIS A 11 -4.87 9.60 -0.34
N SER A 12 -4.95 9.57 0.99
CA SER A 12 -4.02 8.78 1.79
C SER A 12 -4.56 7.37 1.97
N TYR A 13 -3.84 6.41 1.41
CA TYR A 13 -4.07 4.99 1.70
C TYR A 13 -3.02 4.52 2.70
N ASN A 14 -3.39 3.59 3.55
CA ASN A 14 -2.43 2.80 4.31
C ASN A 14 -2.41 1.41 3.69
N VAL A 15 -1.36 1.13 2.93
CA VAL A 15 -1.18 -0.17 2.27
C VAL A 15 -0.17 -0.97 3.06
N LEU A 16 -0.62 -2.12 3.54
CA LEU A 16 0.17 -3.08 4.30
C LEU A 16 0.17 -4.41 3.54
N VAL A 17 1.34 -5.02 3.38
CA VAL A 17 1.47 -6.38 2.86
C VAL A 17 2.13 -7.24 3.90
N PHE A 18 1.51 -8.38 4.18
CA PHE A 18 2.03 -9.38 5.09
C PHE A 18 2.44 -10.63 4.31
N GLY A 19 3.54 -11.23 4.74
CA GLY A 19 3.98 -12.53 4.25
C GLY A 19 3.15 -13.67 4.85
N PRO A 20 3.33 -14.90 4.36
CA PRO A 20 2.57 -16.07 4.83
C PRO A 20 2.74 -16.36 6.33
N SER A 21 3.89 -15.98 6.92
CA SER A 21 4.16 -16.12 8.35
C SER A 21 3.60 -14.96 9.19
N GLY A 22 2.87 -14.02 8.57
CA GLY A 22 2.27 -12.86 9.23
C GLY A 22 3.24 -11.69 9.46
N ASN A 23 4.47 -11.76 8.94
CA ASN A 23 5.43 -10.67 9.04
C ASN A 23 5.10 -9.55 8.03
N LEU A 24 5.31 -8.29 8.40
CA LEU A 24 5.12 -7.15 7.51
C LEU A 24 6.24 -7.11 6.47
N LEU A 25 5.87 -7.18 5.19
CA LEU A 25 6.79 -7.11 4.04
C LEU A 25 6.82 -5.71 3.42
N PHE A 26 5.70 -4.99 3.47
CA PHE A 26 5.59 -3.65 2.89
C PHE A 26 4.61 -2.79 3.68
N ASN A 27 4.95 -1.52 3.84
CA ASN A 27 4.08 -0.49 4.38
C ASN A 27 4.31 0.80 3.61
N LYS A 28 3.22 1.39 3.12
CA LYS A 28 3.21 2.77 2.63
C LYS A 28 1.97 3.50 3.13
N SER A 29 2.20 4.66 3.72
CA SER A 29 1.18 5.65 4.03
C SER A 29 1.14 6.74 2.97
N GLY A 30 -0.05 7.23 2.64
CA GLY A 30 -0.23 8.34 1.69
C GLY A 30 -0.59 7.87 0.27
N ALA A 31 -0.46 8.76 -0.69
CA ALA A 31 -0.71 8.43 -2.09
C ALA A 31 0.40 7.51 -2.61
N LEU A 32 0.00 6.41 -3.27
CA LEU A 32 0.93 5.54 -3.98
C LEU A 32 1.32 6.17 -5.32
N SER A 33 2.62 6.28 -5.58
CA SER A 33 3.10 6.58 -6.92
C SER A 33 2.99 5.36 -7.84
N ALA A 34 3.08 5.55 -9.15
CA ALA A 34 3.13 4.44 -10.11
C ALA A 34 4.29 3.46 -9.81
N ALA A 35 5.45 4.00 -9.40
CA ALA A 35 6.60 3.18 -9.01
C ALA A 35 6.34 2.38 -7.72
N ASP A 36 5.61 2.95 -6.75
CA ASP A 36 5.21 2.20 -5.55
C ASP A 36 4.30 1.02 -5.92
N VAL A 37 3.36 1.22 -6.85
CA VAL A 37 2.44 0.16 -7.33
C VAL A 37 3.19 -0.94 -8.09
N GLU A 38 4.14 -0.58 -8.95
CA GLU A 38 4.95 -1.54 -9.70
C GLU A 38 5.79 -2.41 -8.76
N ASN A 39 6.49 -1.79 -7.80
CA ASN A 39 7.29 -2.49 -6.80
C ASN A 39 6.42 -3.41 -5.92
N LEU A 40 5.25 -2.94 -5.50
CA LEU A 40 4.29 -3.72 -4.72
C LEU A 40 3.84 -4.96 -5.50
N THR A 41 3.49 -4.78 -6.78
CA THR A 41 3.01 -5.87 -7.64
C THR A 41 4.10 -6.92 -7.88
N ALA A 42 5.33 -6.49 -8.13
CA ALA A 42 6.48 -7.39 -8.31
C ALA A 42 6.75 -8.21 -7.04
N MET A 43 6.71 -7.57 -5.86
CA MET A 43 6.91 -8.25 -4.58
C MET A 43 5.83 -9.30 -4.32
N VAL A 44 4.55 -8.98 -4.57
CA VAL A 44 3.44 -9.94 -4.43
C VAL A 44 3.62 -11.11 -5.41
N TRP A 45 3.94 -10.84 -6.68
CA TRP A 45 4.15 -11.90 -7.67
C TRP A 45 5.30 -12.84 -7.31
N SER A 46 6.42 -12.30 -6.82
CA SER A 46 7.54 -13.10 -6.34
C SER A 46 7.17 -13.97 -5.14
N ALA A 47 6.24 -13.53 -4.29
CA ALA A 47 5.83 -14.26 -3.10
C ALA A 47 4.87 -15.41 -3.40
N ILE A 48 4.07 -15.33 -4.47
CA ILE A 48 3.09 -16.37 -4.84
C ILE A 48 3.57 -17.31 -5.95
N SER A 49 4.65 -16.97 -6.65
CA SER A 49 5.25 -17.82 -7.70
C SER A 49 6.34 -18.75 -7.17
N ASN A 50 6.72 -18.61 -5.89
CA ASN A 50 7.61 -19.51 -5.15
C ASN A 50 6.81 -20.37 -4.19
#